data_AF-A0AAW8EQD0-F1
#
_entry.id   AF-A0AAW8EQD0-F1
#
_cell.length_a   1.000
_cell.length_b   1.000
_cell.length_c   1.000
_cell.angle_alpha   90.00
_cell.angle_beta   90.00
_cell.angle_gamma   90.00
#
_symmetry.space_group_name_H-M   'P 1'
#
loop_
_entity.id
_entity.type
_entity.pdbx_description
1 polymer ?
#
loop_
_entity_poly.entity_id
_entity_poly.type
_entity_poly.pdbx_seq_one_letter_code
_entity_poly.pdbx_strand_id
1 'polypeptide(L)'
;MDIQTKPRGCTSFKVRQLMRRLSQHYDAEVSQSGLKTTQYSLLSNLKRLGPVRPVDFAADLRMTASTLSRNLQPLIAAGWIEQSAGADARSRLVALTPAGEAKWREAQQHWKAAQQKLNALLGVERVLALHQLIDESLELLGTDDSPDLQD
;
A
#
# COMPACT_ATOMS: atom_id res chain seq x y z
N MET A 1 -27.75 -1.83 33.53
CA MET A 1 -26.78 -2.81 34.05
C MET A 1 -25.65 -2.87 33.03
N ASP A 2 -24.64 -2.01 33.21
CA ASP A 2 -23.50 -1.91 32.30
C ASP A 2 -22.62 -3.13 32.46
N ILE A 3 -22.71 -4.06 31.51
CA ILE A 3 -21.71 -5.09 31.36
C ILE A 3 -20.50 -4.40 30.73
N GLN A 4 -19.57 -3.92 31.57
CA GLN A 4 -18.23 -3.54 31.12
C GLN A 4 -17.62 -4.75 30.40
N THR A 5 -17.76 -4.76 29.08
CA THR A 5 -17.34 -5.86 28.23
C THR A 5 -15.87 -5.62 27.95
N LYS A 6 -15.00 -6.17 28.81
CA LYS A 6 -13.56 -6.14 28.56
C LYS A 6 -13.27 -6.91 27.25
N PRO A 7 -12.52 -6.33 26.29
CA PRO A 7 -12.11 -7.03 25.10
C PRO A 7 -11.41 -8.35 25.47
N ARG A 8 -11.85 -9.46 24.88
CA ARG A 8 -11.19 -10.76 25.04
C ARG A 8 -10.15 -10.95 23.92
N GLY A 9 -8.89 -11.13 24.32
CA GLY A 9 -7.76 -11.38 23.43
C GLY A 9 -6.96 -10.13 23.06
N CYS A 10 -5.82 -10.34 22.37
CA CYS A 10 -4.92 -9.27 21.95
C CYS A 10 -5.37 -8.64 20.62
N THR A 11 -5.67 -7.34 20.60
CA THR A 11 -6.05 -6.59 19.39
C THR A 11 -5.00 -6.74 18.28
N SER A 12 -3.72 -6.62 18.63
CA SER A 12 -2.60 -6.76 17.69
C SER A 12 -2.60 -8.13 16.99
N PHE A 13 -2.95 -9.20 17.71
CA PHE A 13 -3.07 -10.54 17.13
C PHE A 13 -4.26 -10.65 16.16
N LYS A 14 -5.43 -10.11 16.55
CA LYS A 14 -6.63 -10.09 15.69
C LYS A 14 -6.40 -9.30 14.40
N VAL A 15 -5.78 -8.12 14.49
CA VAL A 15 -5.46 -7.29 13.31
C VAL A 15 -4.48 -8.03 12.39
N ARG A 16 -3.41 -8.64 12.92
CA ARG A 16 -2.50 -9.45 12.08
C ARG A 16 -3.19 -10.64 11.41
N GLN A 17 -4.12 -11.30 12.10
CA GLN A 17 -4.91 -12.38 11.52
C GLN A 17 -5.79 -11.88 10.38
N LEU A 18 -6.48 -10.76 10.57
CA LEU A 18 -7.29 -10.12 9.53
C LEU A 18 -6.44 -9.71 8.34
N MET A 19 -5.32 -9.01 8.57
CA MET A 19 -4.38 -8.58 7.54
C MET A 19 -3.91 -9.76 6.68
N ARG A 20 -3.51 -10.89 7.28
CA ARG A 20 -3.09 -12.06 6.51
C ARG A 20 -4.21 -12.61 5.62
N ARG A 21 -5.46 -12.63 6.10
CA ARG A 21 -6.61 -13.11 5.33
C ARG A 21 -6.98 -12.15 4.19
N LEU A 22 -6.92 -10.84 4.45
CA LEU A 22 -7.08 -9.82 3.41
C LEU A 22 -5.96 -9.95 2.36
N SER A 23 -4.69 -10.00 2.77
CA SER A 23 -3.58 -10.17 1.82
C SER A 23 -3.74 -11.39 0.93
N GLN A 24 -4.09 -12.56 1.50
CA GLN A 24 -4.35 -13.77 0.72
C GLN A 24 -5.48 -13.57 -0.31
N HIS A 25 -6.53 -12.84 0.05
CA HIS A 25 -7.66 -12.56 -0.82
C HIS A 25 -7.27 -11.64 -2.00
N TYR A 26 -6.54 -10.56 -1.75
CA TYR A 26 -6.07 -9.67 -2.82
C TYR A 26 -4.97 -10.32 -3.68
N ASP A 27 -4.04 -11.05 -3.07
CA ASP A 27 -2.96 -11.76 -3.77
C ASP A 27 -3.52 -12.78 -4.77
N ALA A 28 -4.61 -13.48 -4.44
CA ALA A 28 -5.25 -14.45 -5.33
C ALA A 28 -5.76 -13.84 -6.66
N GLU A 29 -6.16 -12.57 -6.63
CA GLU A 29 -6.57 -11.85 -7.85
C GLU A 29 -5.39 -11.15 -8.52
N VAL A 30 -4.62 -10.36 -7.76
CA VAL A 30 -3.55 -9.53 -8.33
C VAL A 30 -2.46 -10.38 -8.97
N SER A 31 -2.17 -11.57 -8.44
CA SER A 31 -1.19 -12.49 -9.02
C SER A 31 -1.53 -12.95 -10.45
N GLN A 32 -2.80 -12.88 -10.87
CA GLN A 32 -3.22 -13.18 -12.25
C GLN A 32 -2.66 -12.16 -13.25
N SER A 33 -2.34 -10.94 -12.79
CA SER A 33 -1.59 -9.96 -13.58
C SER A 33 -0.07 -10.21 -13.57
N GLY A 34 0.42 -11.29 -12.96
CA GLY A 34 1.85 -11.54 -12.79
C GLY A 34 2.54 -10.58 -11.81
N LEU A 35 1.79 -9.76 -11.07
CA LEU A 35 2.30 -8.87 -10.03
C LEU A 35 2.05 -9.43 -8.63
N LYS A 36 2.97 -9.13 -7.71
CA LYS A 36 2.68 -9.20 -6.28
C LYS A 36 1.84 -8.01 -5.86
N THR A 37 1.00 -8.14 -4.83
CA THR A 37 0.23 -7.00 -4.29
C THR A 37 1.14 -5.84 -3.88
N THR A 38 2.31 -6.11 -3.29
CA THR A 38 3.29 -5.07 -2.94
C THR A 38 3.81 -4.30 -4.16
N GLN A 39 4.01 -4.96 -5.29
CA GLN A 39 4.42 -4.34 -6.54
C GLN A 39 3.29 -3.49 -7.12
N TYR A 40 2.06 -4.01 -7.13
CA TYR A 40 0.87 -3.24 -7.52
C TYR A 40 0.70 -1.97 -6.67
N SER A 41 0.91 -2.07 -5.36
CA SER A 41 0.86 -0.90 -4.45
C SER A 41 1.90 0.15 -4.81
N LEU A 42 3.12 -0.23 -5.18
CA LEU A 42 4.15 0.72 -5.62
C LEU A 42 3.76 1.42 -6.92
N LEU A 43 3.29 0.66 -7.92
CA LEU A 43 2.82 1.23 -9.19
C LEU A 43 1.62 2.17 -8.97
N SER A 44 0.70 1.79 -8.08
CA SER A 44 -0.48 2.62 -7.76
C SER A 44 -0.10 3.93 -7.07
N ASN A 45 0.86 3.90 -6.14
CA ASN A 45 1.34 5.12 -5.51
C ASN A 45 2.10 6.02 -6.50
N LEU A 46 2.94 5.46 -7.37
CA LEU A 46 3.57 6.25 -8.44
C LEU A 46 2.54 6.81 -9.43
N LYS A 47 1.46 6.09 -9.73
CA LYS A 47 0.39 6.61 -10.57
C LYS A 47 -0.30 7.83 -9.94
N ARG A 48 -0.48 7.82 -8.61
CA ARG A 48 -1.07 8.91 -7.83
C ARG A 48 -0.14 10.11 -7.69
N LEU A 49 1.12 9.86 -7.32
CA LEU A 49 2.12 10.90 -7.03
C LEU A 49 2.72 11.52 -8.29
N GLY A 50 2.77 10.77 -9.40
CA GLY A 50 3.56 11.13 -10.57
C GLY A 50 5.07 10.93 -10.35
N PRO A 51 5.91 11.53 -11.19
CA PRO A 51 7.36 11.51 -11.02
C PRO A 51 7.76 12.05 -9.64
N VAL A 52 8.45 11.23 -8.83
CA VAL A 52 8.77 11.54 -7.44
C VAL A 52 10.21 11.18 -7.11
N ARG A 53 10.83 11.90 -6.18
CA ARG A 53 12.17 11.55 -5.70
C ARG A 53 12.09 10.28 -4.84
N PRO A 54 13.03 9.33 -4.95
CA PRO A 54 13.00 8.11 -4.15
C PRO A 54 12.95 8.34 -2.63
N VAL A 55 13.60 9.40 -2.12
CA VAL A 55 13.57 9.74 -0.69
C VAL A 55 12.17 10.15 -0.25
N ASP A 56 11.53 11.03 -1.03
CA ASP A 56 10.19 11.52 -0.72
C ASP A 56 9.16 10.39 -0.87
N PHE A 57 9.36 9.49 -1.85
CA PHE A 57 8.53 8.32 -2.02
C PHE A 57 8.68 7.32 -0.87
N ALA A 58 9.89 7.14 -0.33
CA ALA A 58 10.12 6.27 0.81
C ALA A 58 9.43 6.82 2.07
N ALA A 59 9.46 8.15 2.26
CA ALA A 59 8.77 8.84 3.34
C ALA A 59 7.24 8.69 3.24
N ASP A 60 6.65 8.90 2.06
CA ASP A 60 5.19 8.73 1.83
C ASP A 60 4.73 7.30 2.15
N LEU A 61 5.57 6.31 1.83
CA LEU A 61 5.31 4.90 2.14
C LEU A 61 5.72 4.47 3.56
N ARG A 62 6.23 5.39 4.39
CA ARG A 62 6.77 5.14 5.73
C ARG A 62 7.77 3.97 5.76
N MET A 63 8.69 3.92 4.80
CA MET A 63 9.74 2.89 4.71
C MET A 63 11.13 3.50 4.48
N THR A 64 12.19 2.72 4.73
CA THR A 64 13.56 3.18 4.48
C THR A 64 13.87 3.26 2.98
N ALA A 65 14.75 4.18 2.59
CA ALA A 65 15.18 4.34 1.20
C ALA A 65 15.85 3.07 0.62
N SER A 66 16.56 2.31 1.45
CA SER A 66 17.17 1.02 1.07
C SER A 66 16.12 -0.07 0.81
N THR A 67 15.03 -0.06 1.56
CA THR A 67 13.89 -0.97 1.34
C THR A 67 13.15 -0.61 0.07
N LEU A 68 12.87 0.68 -0.14
CA LEU A 68 12.24 1.14 -1.37
C LEU A 68 13.09 0.78 -2.59
N SER A 69 14.38 1.07 -2.57
CA SER A 69 15.29 0.79 -3.70
C SER A 69 15.27 -0.69 -4.10
N ARG A 70 15.34 -1.60 -3.13
CA ARG A 70 15.23 -3.06 -3.38
C ARG A 70 13.88 -3.45 -3.96
N ASN A 71 12.79 -2.81 -3.51
CA ASN A 71 11.45 -3.09 -4.02
C ASN A 71 11.21 -2.52 -5.43
N LEU A 72 11.89 -1.41 -5.79
CA LEU A 72 11.80 -0.80 -7.13
C LEU A 72 12.61 -1.54 -8.18
N GLN A 73 13.75 -2.15 -7.81
CA GLN A 73 14.64 -2.82 -8.75
C GLN A 73 13.94 -3.81 -9.69
N PRO A 74 13.08 -4.74 -9.22
CA PRO A 74 12.37 -5.67 -10.11
C PRO A 74 11.44 -4.95 -11.11
N LEU A 75 10.84 -3.82 -10.71
CA LEU A 75 9.92 -3.06 -11.54
C LEU A 75 10.65 -2.23 -12.59
N ILE A 76 11.85 -1.74 -12.24
CA ILE A 76 12.77 -1.08 -13.18
C ILE A 76 13.30 -2.10 -14.20
N ALA A 77 13.73 -3.28 -13.74
CA ALA A 77 14.22 -4.34 -14.61
C ALA A 77 13.13 -4.85 -15.58
N ALA A 78 11.86 -4.86 -15.14
CA ALA A 78 10.72 -5.17 -15.99
C ALA A 78 10.31 -4.02 -16.94
N GLY A 79 10.97 -2.86 -16.87
CA GLY A 79 10.67 -1.69 -17.70
C GLY A 79 9.36 -0.97 -17.34
N TRP A 80 8.79 -1.23 -16.15
CA TRP A 80 7.56 -0.59 -15.69
C TRP A 80 7.80 0.72 -14.95
N ILE A 81 8.98 0.88 -14.37
CA ILE A 81 9.43 2.11 -13.72
C ILE A 81 10.71 2.56 -14.40
N GLU A 82 10.81 3.85 -14.67
CA GLU A 82 12.05 4.47 -15.11
C GLU A 82 12.63 5.35 -14.02
N GLN A 83 13.95 5.48 -14.04
CA GLN A 83 14.67 6.46 -13.22
C GLN A 83 15.32 7.49 -14.13
N SER A 84 14.91 8.75 -13.99
CA SER A 84 15.42 9.87 -14.79
C SER A 84 16.19 10.87 -13.93
N ALA A 85 16.95 11.76 -14.57
CA ALA A 85 17.51 12.92 -13.90
C ALA A 85 16.37 13.86 -13.47
N GLY A 86 16.44 14.36 -12.24
CA GLY A 86 15.54 15.41 -11.77
C GLY A 86 16.04 16.79 -12.16
N ALA A 87 15.52 17.83 -11.48
CA ALA A 87 15.81 19.23 -11.78
C ALA A 87 17.30 19.62 -11.61
N ASP A 88 18.04 18.88 -10.78
CA ASP A 88 19.49 19.03 -10.62
C ASP A 88 20.20 17.70 -10.94
N ALA A 89 21.46 17.77 -11.40
CA ALA A 89 22.27 16.63 -11.85
C ALA A 89 22.48 15.54 -10.78
N ARG A 90 22.27 15.89 -9.50
CA ARG A 90 22.34 14.97 -8.36
C ARG A 90 20.98 14.38 -7.95
N SER A 91 19.88 14.92 -8.47
CA SER A 91 18.53 14.46 -8.17
C SER A 91 18.09 13.37 -9.14
N ARG A 92 17.44 12.32 -8.63
CA ARG A 92 16.81 11.27 -9.42
C ARG A 92 15.31 11.31 -9.18
N LEU A 93 14.54 11.08 -10.24
CA LEU A 93 13.10 10.87 -10.17
C LEU A 93 12.79 9.45 -10.58
N VAL A 94 11.76 8.87 -9.97
CA VAL A 94 11.16 7.61 -10.40
C VAL A 94 9.74 7.86 -10.88
N ALA A 95 9.38 7.26 -12.00
CA ALA A 95 8.09 7.42 -12.63
C ALA A 95 7.63 6.13 -13.30
N LEU A 96 6.33 6.01 -13.54
CA LEU A 96 5.80 4.95 -14.40
C LEU A 96 6.18 5.22 -15.85
N THR A 97 6.65 4.19 -16.53
CA THR A 97 6.75 4.21 -18.00
C THR A 97 5.38 3.97 -18.62
N PRO A 98 5.19 4.20 -19.93
CA PRO A 98 3.95 3.78 -20.62
C PRO A 98 3.63 2.30 -20.44
N ALA A 99 4.65 1.43 -20.42
CA ALA A 99 4.48 0.00 -20.15
C ALA A 99 4.06 -0.25 -18.69
N GLY A 100 4.61 0.52 -17.74
CA GLY A 100 4.19 0.48 -16.34
C GLY A 100 2.77 0.95 -16.12
N GLU A 101 2.32 1.98 -16.83
CA GLU A 101 0.92 2.42 -16.78
C GLU A 101 -0.04 1.35 -17.34
N ALA A 102 0.33 0.71 -18.45
CA ALA A 102 -0.44 -0.39 -19.00
C ALA A 102 -0.53 -1.55 -17.99
N LYS A 103 0.61 -1.90 -17.36
CA LYS A 103 0.67 -2.96 -16.36
C LYS A 103 -0.13 -2.63 -15.11
N TRP A 104 -0.06 -1.39 -14.63
CA TRP A 104 -0.87 -0.91 -13.53
C TRP A 104 -2.36 -1.03 -13.85
N ARG A 105 -2.78 -0.63 -15.06
CA ARG A 105 -4.19 -0.69 -15.49
C ARG A 105 -4.71 -2.13 -15.55
N GLU A 106 -3.91 -3.08 -16.03
CA GLU A 106 -4.22 -4.51 -15.98
C GLU A 106 -4.45 -4.97 -14.53
N ALA A 107 -3.48 -4.72 -13.64
CA ALA A 107 -3.60 -5.14 -12.24
C ALA A 107 -4.71 -4.43 -11.46
N GLN A 108 -5.04 -3.19 -11.83
CA GLN A 108 -6.16 -2.44 -11.25
C GLN A 108 -7.50 -3.17 -11.47
N GLN A 109 -7.68 -3.85 -12.60
CA GLN A 109 -8.90 -4.63 -12.87
C GLN A 109 -9.01 -5.81 -11.88
N HIS A 110 -7.89 -6.52 -11.65
CA HIS A 110 -7.83 -7.61 -10.67
C HIS A 110 -8.01 -7.10 -9.23
N TRP A 111 -7.41 -5.96 -8.88
CA TRP A 111 -7.62 -5.31 -7.58
C TRP A 111 -9.09 -4.97 -7.36
N LYS A 112 -9.75 -4.40 -8.38
CA LYS A 112 -11.19 -4.09 -8.31
C LYS A 112 -12.03 -5.35 -8.14
N ALA A 113 -11.71 -6.43 -8.85
CA ALA A 113 -12.38 -7.71 -8.68
C ALA A 113 -12.21 -8.26 -7.25
N ALA A 114 -11.00 -8.18 -6.68
CA ALA A 114 -10.75 -8.55 -5.28
C ALA A 114 -11.60 -7.73 -4.31
N GLN A 115 -11.65 -6.41 -4.47
CA GLN A 115 -12.46 -5.52 -3.65
C GLN A 115 -13.95 -5.85 -3.76
N GLN A 116 -14.46 -6.10 -4.96
CA GLN A 116 -15.87 -6.46 -5.17
C GLN A 116 -16.20 -7.81 -4.51
N LYS A 117 -15.31 -8.80 -4.63
CA LYS A 117 -15.45 -10.09 -3.94
C LYS A 117 -15.44 -9.93 -2.42
N LEU A 118 -14.59 -9.06 -1.88
CA LEU A 118 -14.54 -8.76 -0.45
C LEU A 118 -15.84 -8.10 0.03
N ASN A 119 -16.33 -7.11 -0.72
CA ASN A 119 -17.59 -6.43 -0.44
C ASN A 119 -18.78 -7.42 -0.46
N ALA A 120 -18.80 -8.36 -1.40
CA ALA A 120 -19.83 -9.40 -1.46
C ALA A 120 -19.74 -10.37 -0.28
N LEU A 121 -18.52 -10.74 0.15
CA LEU A 121 -18.30 -11.69 1.25
C LEU A 121 -18.67 -11.10 2.61
N LEU A 122 -18.30 -9.84 2.87
CA LEU A 122 -18.53 -9.18 4.16
C LEU A 122 -19.89 -8.46 4.21
N GLY A 123 -20.39 -8.02 3.06
CA GLY A 123 -21.50 -7.09 2.95
C GLY A 123 -21.04 -5.64 3.13
N VAL A 124 -21.65 -4.74 2.36
CA VAL A 124 -21.25 -3.31 2.31
C VAL A 124 -21.29 -2.65 3.69
N GLU A 125 -22.31 -2.93 4.50
CA GLU A 125 -22.46 -2.36 5.84
C GLU A 125 -21.27 -2.72 6.76
N ARG A 126 -20.83 -3.98 6.74
CA ARG A 126 -19.68 -4.41 7.55
C ARG A 126 -18.38 -3.80 7.06
N VAL A 127 -18.22 -3.64 5.75
CA VAL A 127 -17.04 -2.98 5.17
C VAL A 127 -16.98 -1.52 5.59
N LEU A 128 -18.10 -0.79 5.52
CA LEU A 128 -18.17 0.60 5.95
C LEU A 128 -17.87 0.74 7.45
N ALA A 129 -18.48 -0.09 8.29
CA ALA A 129 -18.20 -0.09 9.72
C ALA A 129 -16.73 -0.43 10.03
N LEU A 130 -16.12 -1.36 9.27
CA LEU A 130 -14.71 -1.69 9.42
C LEU A 130 -13.81 -0.52 9.03
N HIS A 131 -14.09 0.17 7.91
CA HIS A 131 -13.33 1.35 7.50
C HIS A 131 -13.39 2.44 8.57
N GLN A 132 -14.59 2.75 9.06
CA GLN A 132 -14.78 3.73 10.13
C GLN A 132 -13.95 3.39 11.38
N LEU A 133 -14.01 2.14 11.85
CA LEU A 133 -13.25 1.71 13.02
C LEU A 133 -11.73 1.79 12.80
N ILE A 134 -11.26 1.50 11.58
CA ILE A 134 -9.84 1.63 11.22
C ILE A 134 -9.42 3.11 11.25
N ASP A 135 -10.19 3.98 10.60
CA ASP A 135 -9.88 5.40 10.49
C ASP A 135 -9.86 6.07 11.87
N GLU A 136 -10.89 5.83 12.69
CA GLU A 136 -10.95 6.31 14.08
C GLU A 136 -9.78 5.77 14.92
N SER A 137 -9.43 4.49 14.75
CA SER A 137 -8.29 3.90 15.46
C SER A 137 -6.96 4.51 15.04
N LEU A 138 -6.77 4.80 13.74
CA LEU A 138 -5.55 5.42 13.23
C LEU A 138 -5.40 6.86 13.75
N GLU A 139 -6.49 7.61 13.82
CA GLU A 139 -6.52 8.96 14.41
C GLU A 139 -6.18 8.92 15.90
N LEU A 140 -6.80 8.02 16.67
CA LEU A 140 -6.54 7.87 18.11
C LEU A 140 -5.13 7.37 18.44
N LEU A 141 -4.55 6.56 17.55
CA LEU A 141 -3.17 6.09 17.68
C LEU A 141 -2.14 7.11 17.14
N GLY A 142 -2.61 8.22 16.56
CA GLY A 142 -1.79 9.19 15.83
C GLY A 142 -1.82 10.60 16.40
N THR A 143 -1.02 10.85 17.45
CA THR A 143 -0.29 12.11 17.67
C THR A 143 1.10 11.78 18.19
N ASP A 144 2.06 11.52 17.29
CA ASP A 144 3.52 11.67 17.51
C ASP A 144 4.23 11.50 16.15
N ASP A 145 4.09 12.51 15.28
CA ASP A 145 4.97 12.70 14.12
C ASP A 145 6.03 13.75 14.52
N SER A 146 7.04 13.34 15.28
CA SER A 146 8.34 14.01 15.30
C SER A 146 9.38 13.03 14.76
N PRO A 147 10.01 13.31 13.61
CA PRO A 147 11.23 12.59 13.26
C PRO A 147 12.31 13.01 14.26
N ASP A 148 12.55 12.17 15.27
CA ASP A 148 13.84 12.15 15.96
C ASP A 148 14.92 11.76 14.94
N LEU A 149 15.37 12.75 14.18
CA LEU A 149 16.72 12.79 13.64
C LEU A 149 17.60 13.35 14.75
N GLN A 150 18.04 12.48 15.65
CA GLN A 150 19.15 12.75 16.56
C GLN A 150 20.36 11.91 16.15
N ASP A 151 21.40 12.66 15.78
CA ASP A 151 22.84 12.38 15.63
C ASP A 151 23.34 11.26 14.69
#